data_AF-A0A7V1XP26-F1
#
_entry.id   AF-A0A7V1XP26-F1
#
_cell.length_a   1.000
_cell.length_b   1.000
_cell.length_c   1.000
_cell.angle_alpha   90.00
_cell.angle_beta   90.00
_cell.angle_gamma   90.00
#
_symmetry.space_group_name_H-M   'P 1'
#
loop_
_entity.id
_entity.type
_entity.pdbx_description
1 polymer ?
#
loop_
_entity_poly.entity_id
_entity_poly.type
_entity_poly.pdbx_seq_one_letter_code
_entity_poly.pdbx_strand_id
1 'polypeptide(L)'
;MATKQGDVGVARTGLTFRRYFTKEGVHPFDEVEWEIRDAVIPNFKEGGNAFEQRGVEFPKTWSQNATNIVAQKYFRGPLGTPQRESSVRQLVSRVVDTIRGWGEKDGYFATAEDGRIFAEELAHLLVNQKAAFNSPVWFNVGVPNTPQQCSACFILSVEDTMTSILNWYVEEGIIFKGGSGAGVNLSKIRSSKEPLAGGGTASGPVSFMRGADASAGTIKSGGKTRRAAKMVILNVDHPDIRDFIWCKAIEERKARVLRDAGFDMDLDGRDSYSIQYQNANNSVRVTDEFMQAYLEDRDWKLKAVLTGEAIETVRARDLMREIAQAAWECA
;
A
#
# COMPACT_ATOMS: atom_id res chain seq x y z
N MET A 1 -61.62 18.64 11.23
CA MET A 1 -61.07 18.45 9.87
C MET A 1 -60.33 17.12 9.86
N ALA A 2 -60.80 16.19 9.04
CA ALA A 2 -60.23 14.84 8.96
C ALA A 2 -58.88 14.88 8.23
N THR A 3 -57.84 14.36 8.88
CA THR A 3 -56.57 14.02 8.23
C THR A 3 -56.85 12.95 7.18
N LYS A 4 -56.60 13.26 5.91
CA LYS A 4 -56.77 12.30 4.80
C LYS A 4 -55.80 11.13 5.01
N GLN A 5 -56.33 9.93 4.84
CA GLN A 5 -55.57 8.68 4.81
C GLN A 5 -54.68 8.71 3.56
N GLY A 6 -53.39 9.04 3.73
CA GLY A 6 -52.45 9.18 2.61
C GLY A 6 -51.16 9.95 2.92
N ASP A 7 -51.13 10.80 3.95
CA ASP A 7 -49.97 11.66 4.24
C ASP A 7 -48.98 11.08 5.27
N VAL A 8 -48.91 9.75 5.41
CA VAL A 8 -47.75 9.13 6.07
C VAL A 8 -46.72 8.89 4.99
N GLY A 9 -46.00 9.95 4.61
CA GLY A 9 -44.81 9.83 3.79
C GLY A 9 -43.85 8.88 4.51
N VAL A 10 -43.69 7.67 3.97
CA VAL A 10 -42.66 6.75 4.42
C VAL A 10 -41.35 7.51 4.29
N ALA A 11 -40.75 7.91 5.41
CA ALA A 11 -39.44 8.54 5.41
C ALA A 11 -38.50 7.54 4.75
N ARG A 12 -38.08 7.83 3.51
CA ARG A 12 -37.14 6.97 2.78
C ARG A 12 -35.84 6.98 3.56
N THR A 13 -35.54 5.87 4.22
CA THR A 13 -34.30 5.68 4.96
C THR A 13 -33.21 5.39 3.93
N GLY A 14 -32.47 6.40 3.50
CA GLY A 14 -31.36 6.25 2.56
C GLY A 14 -30.82 7.59 2.05
N LEU A 15 -29.65 7.57 1.43
CA LEU A 15 -29.03 8.73 0.80
C LEU A 15 -29.76 9.09 -0.48
N THR A 16 -29.96 10.40 -0.70
CA THR A 16 -30.46 10.95 -1.95
C THR A 16 -29.33 11.61 -2.71
N PHE A 17 -29.38 11.55 -4.05
CA PHE A 17 -28.35 12.10 -4.92
C PHE A 17 -28.96 13.04 -5.95
N ARG A 18 -28.25 14.13 -6.22
CA ARG A 18 -28.55 15.06 -7.31
C ARG A 18 -27.48 14.96 -8.38
N ARG A 19 -27.89 15.11 -9.64
CA ARG A 19 -26.95 15.24 -10.75
C ARG A 19 -26.20 16.57 -10.62
N TYR A 20 -24.89 16.52 -10.81
CA TYR A 20 -24.03 17.71 -10.80
C TYR A 20 -23.22 17.79 -12.08
N PHE A 21 -22.57 16.69 -12.47
CA PHE A 21 -21.79 16.62 -13.70
C PHE A 21 -22.54 15.96 -14.85
N THR A 22 -23.52 15.10 -14.55
CA THR A 22 -24.23 14.28 -15.53
C THR A 22 -25.58 14.86 -15.90
N LYS A 23 -26.15 14.36 -17.00
CA LYS A 23 -27.49 14.73 -17.48
C LYS A 23 -28.41 13.52 -17.46
N GLU A 24 -29.67 13.75 -17.15
CA GLU A 24 -30.68 12.70 -17.23
C GLU A 24 -30.79 12.16 -18.66
N GLY A 25 -30.85 10.84 -18.79
CA GLY A 25 -30.98 10.16 -20.09
C GLY A 25 -29.69 10.08 -20.92
N VAL A 26 -28.56 10.61 -20.43
CA VAL A 26 -27.27 10.55 -21.14
C VAL A 26 -26.25 9.81 -20.29
N HIS A 27 -25.72 8.69 -20.80
CA HIS A 27 -24.68 7.98 -20.06
C HIS A 27 -23.36 8.78 -20.09
N PRO A 28 -22.61 8.88 -18.97
CA PRO A 28 -21.37 9.66 -18.92
C PRO A 28 -20.33 9.28 -19.97
N PHE A 29 -20.34 8.02 -20.42
CA PHE A 29 -19.39 7.56 -21.44
C PHE A 29 -19.77 8.01 -22.86
N ASP A 30 -21.00 8.44 -23.10
CA ASP A 30 -21.47 8.94 -24.40
C ASP A 30 -21.03 10.39 -24.64
N GLU A 31 -20.69 11.12 -23.56
CA GLU A 31 -20.15 12.48 -23.62
C GLU A 31 -18.62 12.50 -23.81
N VAL A 32 -17.98 11.33 -23.85
CA VAL A 32 -16.53 11.18 -24.02
C VAL A 32 -16.23 10.77 -25.46
N GLU A 33 -15.18 11.34 -26.05
CA GLU A 33 -14.65 10.87 -27.32
C GLU A 33 -13.63 9.76 -27.09
N TRP A 34 -13.78 8.65 -27.81
CA TRP A 34 -12.99 7.43 -27.60
C TRP A 34 -12.13 7.11 -28.81
N GLU A 35 -11.04 6.40 -28.58
CA GLU A 35 -10.23 5.83 -29.64
C GLU A 35 -9.66 4.46 -29.28
N ILE A 36 -9.36 3.71 -30.32
CA ILE A 36 -8.67 2.43 -30.24
C ILE A 36 -7.18 2.69 -30.46
N ARG A 37 -6.35 2.18 -29.56
CA ARG A 37 -4.89 2.23 -29.68
C ARG A 37 -4.25 0.99 -29.08
N ASP A 38 -2.96 0.81 -29.34
CA ASP A 38 -2.20 -0.31 -28.81
C ASP A 38 -1.46 0.10 -27.54
N ALA A 39 -1.47 -0.77 -26.52
CA ALA A 39 -0.66 -0.61 -25.32
C ALA A 39 0.63 -1.44 -25.47
N VAL A 40 1.75 -0.77 -25.76
CA VAL A 40 3.05 -1.41 -26.00
C VAL A 40 4.09 -0.80 -25.07
N ILE A 41 4.77 -1.64 -24.31
CA ILE A 41 5.87 -1.27 -23.44
C ILE A 41 7.11 -2.02 -23.92
N PRO A 42 8.10 -1.34 -24.52
CA PRO A 42 9.32 -1.98 -25.01
C PRO A 42 10.19 -2.49 -23.85
N ASN A 43 10.90 -3.59 -24.08
CA ASN A 43 11.95 -4.07 -23.19
C ASN A 43 13.31 -3.56 -23.68
N PHE A 44 13.84 -2.52 -23.03
CA PHE A 44 15.11 -1.90 -23.44
C PHE A 44 16.35 -2.76 -23.12
N LYS A 45 16.24 -3.79 -22.25
CA LYS A 45 17.36 -4.64 -21.86
C LYS A 45 17.53 -5.85 -22.79
N GLU A 46 16.43 -6.53 -23.10
CA GLU A 46 16.45 -7.80 -23.84
C GLU A 46 15.99 -7.64 -25.31
N GLY A 47 15.53 -6.44 -25.69
CA GLY A 47 14.84 -6.21 -26.95
C GLY A 47 13.39 -6.73 -26.93
N GLY A 48 12.59 -6.32 -27.92
CA GLY A 48 11.17 -6.68 -28.00
C GLY A 48 10.28 -5.90 -27.02
N ASN A 49 9.17 -6.50 -26.60
CA ASN A 49 8.14 -5.87 -25.76
C ASN A 49 8.07 -6.54 -24.38
N ALA A 50 8.20 -5.74 -23.31
CA ALA A 50 7.97 -6.16 -21.93
C ALA A 50 6.48 -6.39 -21.65
N PHE A 51 5.60 -5.68 -22.35
CA PHE A 51 4.15 -5.87 -22.31
C PHE A 51 3.53 -5.39 -23.61
N GLU A 52 2.52 -6.11 -24.07
CA GLU A 52 1.76 -5.75 -25.27
C GLU A 52 0.30 -6.18 -25.12
N GLN A 53 -0.63 -5.25 -25.40
CA GLN A 53 -2.04 -5.52 -25.59
C GLN A 53 -2.58 -4.57 -26.66
N ARG A 54 -2.99 -5.13 -27.80
CA ARG A 54 -3.46 -4.36 -28.96
C ARG A 54 -4.96 -4.09 -28.91
N GLY A 55 -5.39 -3.05 -29.64
CA GLY A 55 -6.79 -2.76 -29.88
C GLY A 55 -7.57 -2.40 -28.61
N VAL A 56 -6.95 -1.64 -27.70
CA VAL A 56 -7.60 -1.21 -26.45
C VAL A 56 -8.29 0.14 -26.60
N GLU A 57 -9.48 0.29 -26.02
CA GLU A 57 -10.32 1.48 -26.10
C GLU A 57 -10.11 2.40 -24.89
N PHE A 58 -9.78 3.66 -25.17
CA PHE A 58 -9.52 4.69 -24.17
C PHE A 58 -10.16 6.03 -24.56
N PRO A 59 -10.45 6.91 -23.59
CA PRO A 59 -10.77 8.30 -23.90
C PRO A 59 -9.61 8.96 -24.65
N LYS A 60 -9.91 9.73 -25.71
CA LYS A 60 -8.87 10.42 -26.51
C LYS A 60 -7.97 11.32 -25.66
N THR A 61 -8.54 11.91 -24.61
CA THR A 61 -7.85 12.81 -23.67
C THR A 61 -6.80 12.11 -22.80
N TRP A 62 -6.87 10.78 -22.64
CA TRP A 62 -5.87 10.04 -21.87
C TRP A 62 -4.59 9.89 -22.67
N SER A 63 -3.42 10.03 -22.03
CA SER A 63 -2.13 9.89 -22.70
C SER A 63 -1.80 8.43 -23.05
N GLN A 64 -0.91 8.21 -24.02
CA GLN A 64 -0.38 6.87 -24.33
C GLN A 64 0.27 6.20 -23.12
N ASN A 65 0.93 6.98 -22.25
CA ASN A 65 1.51 6.44 -21.02
C ASN A 65 0.42 5.91 -20.06
N ALA A 66 -0.70 6.64 -19.93
CA ALA A 66 -1.85 6.17 -19.16
C ALA A 66 -2.43 4.88 -19.76
N THR A 67 -2.56 4.79 -21.08
CA THR A 67 -2.98 3.57 -21.79
C THR A 67 -2.08 2.39 -21.45
N ASN A 68 -0.76 2.55 -21.56
CA ASN A 68 0.21 1.51 -21.25
C ASN A 68 0.09 1.02 -19.79
N ILE A 69 0.01 1.95 -18.83
CA ILE A 69 -0.10 1.62 -17.40
C ILE A 69 -1.43 0.92 -17.09
N VAL A 70 -2.55 1.43 -17.62
CA VAL A 70 -3.89 0.90 -17.39
C VAL A 70 -4.04 -0.49 -17.97
N ALA A 71 -3.63 -0.68 -19.23
CA ALA A 71 -3.63 -2.00 -19.84
C ALA A 71 -2.74 -2.98 -19.06
N GLN A 72 -1.50 -2.62 -18.75
CA GLN A 72 -0.59 -3.54 -18.06
C GLN A 72 -1.06 -3.91 -16.65
N LYS A 73 -1.45 -2.90 -15.86
CA LYS A 73 -1.62 -3.03 -14.41
C LYS A 73 -3.05 -3.12 -13.95
N TYR A 74 -4.02 -2.56 -14.68
CA TYR A 74 -5.38 -2.36 -14.16
C TYR A 74 -6.43 -3.21 -14.87
N PHE A 75 -6.31 -3.41 -16.19
CA PHE A 75 -7.16 -4.35 -16.91
C PHE A 75 -7.03 -5.77 -16.34
N ARG A 76 -8.17 -6.43 -16.19
CA ARG A 76 -8.33 -7.76 -15.59
C ARG A 76 -8.66 -8.82 -16.64
N GLY A 77 -8.51 -10.08 -16.26
CA GLY A 77 -8.54 -11.22 -17.18
C GLY A 77 -7.15 -11.56 -17.76
N PRO A 78 -6.89 -12.84 -18.09
CA PRO A 78 -5.63 -13.26 -18.73
C PRO A 78 -5.47 -12.64 -20.12
N LEU A 79 -4.24 -12.31 -20.52
CA LEU A 79 -3.98 -11.78 -21.86
C LEU A 79 -4.37 -12.80 -22.95
N GLY A 80 -4.93 -12.31 -24.05
CA GLY A 80 -5.34 -13.15 -25.18
C GLY A 80 -6.66 -13.89 -25.00
N THR A 81 -7.35 -13.76 -23.86
CA THR A 81 -8.66 -14.40 -23.65
C THR A 81 -9.80 -13.40 -23.82
N PRO A 82 -11.03 -13.86 -24.15
CA PRO A 82 -12.20 -12.98 -24.27
C PRO A 82 -12.58 -12.26 -22.96
N GLN A 83 -12.15 -12.78 -21.81
CA GLN A 83 -12.40 -12.19 -20.49
C GLN A 83 -11.43 -11.04 -20.18
N ARG A 84 -10.42 -10.80 -21.03
CA ARG A 84 -9.49 -9.70 -20.87
C ARG A 84 -10.20 -8.37 -21.09
N GLU A 85 -10.17 -7.51 -20.09
CA GLU A 85 -10.59 -6.12 -20.26
C GLU A 85 -9.72 -5.45 -21.32
N SER A 86 -10.38 -4.79 -22.26
CA SER A 86 -9.78 -4.05 -23.37
C SER A 86 -10.30 -2.62 -23.48
N SER A 87 -11.23 -2.20 -22.62
CA SER A 87 -11.77 -0.83 -22.62
C SER A 87 -11.78 -0.23 -21.22
N VAL A 88 -11.46 1.07 -21.11
CA VAL A 88 -11.65 1.82 -19.85
C VAL A 88 -13.12 1.83 -19.42
N ARG A 89 -14.08 1.71 -20.34
CA ARG A 89 -15.50 1.55 -19.97
C ARG A 89 -15.71 0.31 -19.12
N GLN A 90 -15.13 -0.82 -19.51
CA GLN A 90 -15.24 -2.09 -18.76
C GLN A 90 -14.63 -1.96 -17.37
N LEU A 91 -13.42 -1.38 -17.28
CA LEU A 91 -12.73 -1.15 -16.01
C LEU A 91 -13.54 -0.26 -15.06
N VAL A 92 -14.04 0.88 -15.56
CA VAL A 92 -14.81 1.84 -14.76
C VAL A 92 -16.16 1.25 -14.38
N SER A 93 -16.92 0.67 -15.32
CA SER A 93 -18.20 0.02 -15.04
C SER A 93 -18.06 -1.08 -14.00
N ARG A 94 -17.06 -1.98 -14.12
CA ARG A 94 -16.85 -3.04 -13.13
C ARG A 94 -16.77 -2.48 -11.71
N VAL A 95 -15.99 -1.42 -11.50
CA VAL A 95 -15.84 -0.82 -10.17
C VAL A 95 -17.11 -0.09 -9.74
N VAL A 96 -17.65 0.77 -10.59
CA VAL A 96 -18.83 1.60 -10.29
C VAL A 96 -20.06 0.73 -10.00
N ASP A 97 -20.34 -0.25 -10.86
CA ASP A 97 -21.50 -1.12 -10.76
C ASP A 97 -21.41 -2.03 -9.53
N THR A 98 -20.19 -2.49 -9.20
CA THR A 98 -19.98 -3.28 -7.98
C THR A 98 -20.24 -2.43 -6.72
N ILE A 99 -19.71 -1.21 -6.66
CA ILE A 99 -19.93 -0.30 -5.52
C ILE A 99 -21.41 0.07 -5.40
N ARG A 100 -22.06 0.38 -6.53
CA ARG A 100 -23.51 0.62 -6.57
C ARG A 100 -24.28 -0.59 -6.07
N GLY A 101 -23.95 -1.79 -6.54
CA GLY A 101 -24.62 -3.03 -6.12
C GLY A 101 -24.49 -3.30 -4.62
N TRP A 102 -23.32 -3.00 -4.02
CA TRP A 102 -23.16 -3.04 -2.56
C TRP A 102 -24.04 -2.00 -1.86
N GLY A 103 -24.06 -0.76 -2.36
CA GLY A 103 -24.91 0.29 -1.82
C GLY A 103 -26.41 -0.05 -1.88
N GLU A 104 -26.88 -0.65 -2.97
CA GLU A 104 -28.26 -1.12 -3.12
C GLU A 104 -28.57 -2.27 -2.15
N LYS A 105 -27.68 -3.28 -2.08
CA LYS A 105 -27.83 -4.44 -1.19
C LYS A 105 -27.91 -4.03 0.28
N ASP A 106 -27.07 -3.09 0.69
CA ASP A 106 -26.94 -2.66 2.08
C ASP A 106 -27.90 -1.50 2.43
N GLY A 107 -28.77 -1.08 1.50
CA GLY A 107 -29.81 -0.08 1.75
C GLY A 107 -29.30 1.36 1.87
N TYR A 108 -28.16 1.69 1.25
CA TYR A 108 -27.59 3.04 1.29
C TYR A 108 -28.38 4.06 0.47
N PHE A 109 -29.12 3.65 -0.56
CA PHE A 109 -29.84 4.57 -1.45
C PHE A 109 -31.31 4.67 -1.08
N ALA A 110 -31.84 5.90 -1.03
CA ALA A 110 -33.27 6.13 -0.77
C ALA A 110 -34.16 5.57 -1.88
N THR A 111 -33.67 5.54 -3.13
CA THR A 111 -34.36 4.98 -4.29
C THR A 111 -33.39 4.33 -5.28
N ALA A 112 -33.91 3.54 -6.21
CA ALA A 112 -33.15 3.05 -7.36
C ALA A 112 -32.66 4.18 -8.29
N GLU A 113 -33.34 5.33 -8.30
CA GLU A 113 -32.88 6.52 -9.00
C GLU A 113 -31.61 7.07 -8.37
N ASP A 114 -31.58 7.18 -7.04
CA ASP A 114 -30.43 7.68 -6.29
C ASP A 114 -29.18 6.80 -6.53
N GLY A 115 -29.34 5.47 -6.56
CA GLY A 115 -28.26 4.55 -6.90
C GLY A 115 -27.75 4.72 -8.34
N ARG A 116 -28.65 5.02 -9.30
CA ARG A 116 -28.27 5.29 -10.69
C ARG A 116 -27.53 6.62 -10.82
N ILE A 117 -28.05 7.69 -10.22
CA ILE A 117 -27.40 9.01 -10.21
C ILE A 117 -26.01 8.89 -9.59
N PHE A 118 -25.87 8.19 -8.46
CA PHE A 118 -24.56 7.94 -7.84
C PHE A 118 -23.57 7.26 -8.81
N ALA A 119 -24.00 6.20 -9.48
CA ALA A 119 -23.13 5.47 -10.40
C ALA A 119 -22.71 6.32 -11.61
N GLU A 120 -23.64 7.08 -12.19
CA GLU A 120 -23.35 7.93 -13.34
C GLU A 120 -22.43 9.10 -12.95
N GLU A 121 -22.66 9.76 -11.82
CA GLU A 121 -21.76 10.81 -11.31
C GLU A 121 -20.37 10.24 -11.03
N LEU A 122 -20.28 9.05 -10.41
CA LEU A 122 -19.00 8.40 -10.14
C LEU A 122 -18.28 8.02 -11.43
N ALA A 123 -18.98 7.44 -12.41
CA ALA A 123 -18.41 7.10 -13.71
C ALA A 123 -17.88 8.34 -14.43
N HIS A 124 -18.62 9.45 -14.41
CA HIS A 124 -18.17 10.74 -14.93
C HIS A 124 -16.87 11.18 -14.28
N LEU A 125 -16.81 11.18 -12.94
CA LEU A 125 -15.62 11.61 -12.19
C LEU A 125 -14.38 10.79 -12.56
N LEU A 126 -14.55 9.47 -12.68
CA LEU A 126 -13.44 8.55 -12.97
C LEU A 126 -12.95 8.65 -14.42
N VAL A 127 -13.86 8.65 -15.40
CA VAL A 127 -13.46 8.70 -16.83
C VAL A 127 -12.84 10.05 -17.21
N ASN A 128 -13.30 11.14 -16.59
CA ASN A 128 -12.76 12.49 -16.78
C ASN A 128 -11.56 12.80 -15.85
N GLN A 129 -11.05 11.81 -15.12
CA GLN A 129 -9.89 11.95 -14.21
C GLN A 129 -10.04 13.07 -13.17
N LYS A 130 -11.27 13.37 -12.73
CA LYS A 130 -11.56 14.34 -11.65
C LYS A 130 -11.26 13.75 -10.26
N ALA A 131 -11.32 12.43 -10.16
CA ALA A 131 -10.94 11.66 -8.98
C ALA A 131 -10.44 10.27 -9.43
N ALA A 132 -9.72 9.58 -8.54
CA ALA A 132 -9.31 8.20 -8.75
C ALA A 132 -9.30 7.44 -7.42
N PHE A 133 -9.68 6.16 -7.46
CA PHE A 133 -9.48 5.28 -6.32
C PHE A 133 -8.01 4.87 -6.19
N ASN A 134 -7.64 4.44 -4.99
CA ASN A 134 -6.37 3.76 -4.76
C ASN A 134 -6.29 2.44 -5.56
N SER A 135 -5.08 1.93 -5.81
CA SER A 135 -4.87 0.78 -6.70
C SER A 135 -5.63 -0.51 -6.34
N PRO A 136 -5.69 -0.96 -5.06
CA PRO A 136 -6.47 -2.14 -4.67
C PRO A 136 -7.93 -2.15 -5.16
N VAL A 137 -8.61 -0.99 -5.16
CA VAL A 137 -9.98 -0.90 -5.68
C VAL A 137 -10.03 -1.38 -7.13
N TRP A 138 -9.16 -0.84 -7.98
CA TRP A 138 -9.09 -1.22 -9.39
C TRP A 138 -8.68 -2.68 -9.60
N PHE A 139 -7.82 -3.20 -8.71
CA PHE A 139 -7.29 -4.55 -8.81
C PHE A 139 -8.31 -5.63 -8.47
N ASN A 140 -9.21 -5.34 -7.53
CA ASN A 140 -9.97 -6.35 -6.81
C ASN A 140 -11.49 -6.22 -6.99
N VAL A 141 -12.01 -4.98 -7.00
CA VAL A 141 -13.45 -4.74 -6.94
C VAL A 141 -14.13 -5.23 -8.21
N GLY A 142 -15.13 -6.10 -8.04
CA GLY A 142 -15.90 -6.69 -9.13
C GLY A 142 -15.14 -7.77 -9.92
N VAL A 143 -13.92 -8.14 -9.49
CA VAL A 143 -13.16 -9.23 -10.13
C VAL A 143 -13.61 -10.58 -9.55
N PRO A 144 -14.04 -11.54 -10.39
CA PRO A 144 -14.47 -12.85 -9.91
C PRO A 144 -13.37 -13.59 -9.13
N ASN A 145 -13.78 -14.35 -8.11
CA ASN A 145 -12.91 -15.20 -7.29
C ASN A 145 -11.70 -14.47 -6.67
N THR A 146 -11.80 -13.15 -6.51
CA THR A 146 -10.76 -12.31 -5.92
C THR A 146 -11.29 -11.69 -4.62
N PRO A 147 -10.51 -11.66 -3.52
CA PRO A 147 -10.90 -10.92 -2.32
C PRO A 147 -11.18 -9.45 -2.64
N GLN A 148 -12.29 -8.90 -2.16
CA GLN A 148 -12.75 -7.53 -2.48
C GLN A 148 -12.03 -6.47 -1.61
N GLN A 149 -10.70 -6.53 -1.53
CA GLN A 149 -9.88 -5.63 -0.71
C GLN A 149 -9.76 -4.24 -1.36
N CYS A 150 -10.36 -3.22 -0.71
CA CYS A 150 -10.43 -1.86 -1.23
C CYS A 150 -9.43 -0.88 -0.59
N SER A 151 -8.85 -1.26 0.56
CA SER A 151 -7.96 -0.39 1.34
C SER A 151 -6.51 -0.64 0.99
N ALA A 152 -5.74 0.38 0.64
CA ALA A 152 -4.32 0.26 0.33
C ALA A 152 -3.39 0.20 1.56
N CYS A 153 -3.86 0.68 2.70
CA CYS A 153 -3.03 0.91 3.88
C CYS A 153 -3.62 0.22 5.10
N PHE A 154 -2.80 -0.54 5.81
CA PHE A 154 -3.14 -1.18 7.08
C PHE A 154 -2.09 -0.84 8.13
N ILE A 155 -2.54 -0.75 9.39
CA ILE A 155 -1.65 -0.61 10.55
C ILE A 155 -1.81 -1.86 11.39
N LEU A 156 -0.69 -2.53 11.65
CA LEU A 156 -0.62 -3.72 12.47
C LEU A 156 -0.06 -3.37 13.85
N SER A 157 -0.43 -4.20 14.83
CA SER A 157 0.12 -4.16 16.19
C SER A 157 0.82 -5.47 16.49
N VAL A 158 1.93 -5.39 17.23
CA VAL A 158 2.65 -6.57 17.71
C VAL A 158 2.85 -6.45 19.22
N GLU A 159 2.67 -7.55 19.93
CA GLU A 159 2.98 -7.68 21.34
C GLU A 159 4.28 -8.48 21.53
N ASP A 160 4.92 -8.32 22.69
CA ASP A 160 6.19 -8.98 23.05
C ASP A 160 6.03 -10.47 23.41
N THR A 161 5.44 -11.23 22.48
CA THR A 161 5.23 -12.67 22.60
C THR A 161 5.51 -13.32 21.26
N MET A 162 6.05 -14.55 21.26
CA MET A 162 6.36 -15.19 19.99
C MET A 162 5.15 -15.43 19.10
N THR A 163 4.00 -15.77 19.69
CA THR A 163 2.75 -15.94 18.95
C THR A 163 2.35 -14.65 18.25
N SER A 164 2.41 -13.50 18.92
CA SER A 164 2.05 -12.22 18.29
C SER A 164 3.05 -11.82 17.19
N ILE A 165 4.35 -12.01 17.43
CA ILE A 165 5.39 -11.70 16.45
C ILE A 165 5.25 -12.55 15.19
N LEU A 166 5.00 -13.85 15.32
CA LEU A 166 4.81 -14.73 14.17
C LEU A 166 3.48 -14.49 13.46
N ASN A 167 2.41 -14.16 14.20
CA ASN A 167 1.13 -13.81 13.61
C ASN A 167 1.19 -12.51 12.79
N TRP A 168 2.04 -11.55 13.17
CA TRP A 168 2.29 -10.37 12.33
C TRP A 168 2.73 -10.79 10.92
N TYR A 169 3.56 -11.81 10.76
CA TYR A 169 4.02 -12.25 9.42
C TYR A 169 2.85 -12.84 8.61
N VAL A 170 1.96 -13.57 9.28
CA VAL A 170 0.75 -14.14 8.67
C VAL A 170 -0.18 -13.03 8.19
N GLU A 171 -0.53 -12.09 9.07
CA GLU A 171 -1.44 -10.98 8.76
C GLU A 171 -0.90 -10.13 7.62
N GLU A 172 0.38 -9.77 7.70
CA GLU A 172 1.06 -8.99 6.67
C GLU A 172 1.08 -9.71 5.32
N GLY A 173 1.36 -11.02 5.30
CA GLY A 173 1.31 -11.82 4.07
C GLY A 173 -0.06 -11.85 3.41
N ILE A 174 -1.14 -11.94 4.21
CA ILE A 174 -2.53 -11.88 3.70
C ILE A 174 -2.84 -10.50 3.12
N ILE A 175 -2.43 -9.42 3.80
CA ILE A 175 -2.60 -8.04 3.32
C ILE A 175 -1.88 -7.84 1.98
N PHE A 176 -0.65 -8.31 1.87
CA PHE A 176 0.16 -8.20 0.66
C PHE A 176 -0.45 -8.97 -0.50
N LYS A 177 -0.94 -10.18 -0.26
CA LYS A 177 -1.66 -10.98 -1.26
C LYS A 177 -2.84 -10.20 -1.86
N GLY A 178 -3.55 -9.41 -1.05
CA GLY A 178 -4.65 -8.56 -1.50
C GLY A 178 -4.26 -7.26 -2.22
N GLY A 179 -2.96 -6.97 -2.39
CA GLY A 179 -2.49 -5.80 -3.14
C GLY A 179 -2.22 -4.55 -2.28
N SER A 180 -2.20 -4.69 -0.96
CA SER A 180 -2.09 -3.57 -0.01
C SER A 180 -0.78 -3.59 0.76
N GLY A 181 -0.45 -2.47 1.40
CA GLY A 181 0.71 -2.33 2.27
C GLY A 181 0.33 -2.30 3.75
N ALA A 182 1.32 -2.57 4.60
CA ALA A 182 1.17 -2.60 6.04
C ALA A 182 2.28 -1.81 6.75
N GLY A 183 1.92 -1.15 7.85
CA GLY A 183 2.84 -0.49 8.77
C GLY A 183 2.77 -1.10 10.16
N VAL A 184 3.90 -1.22 10.86
CA VAL A 184 3.95 -1.72 12.24
C VAL A 184 4.98 -0.94 13.06
N ASN A 185 4.67 -0.67 14.33
CA ASN A 185 5.65 -0.17 15.29
C ASN A 185 6.13 -1.31 16.18
N LEU A 186 7.42 -1.63 16.11
CA LEU A 186 8.02 -2.76 16.83
C LEU A 186 8.50 -2.41 18.24
N SER A 187 8.32 -1.18 18.69
CA SER A 187 8.86 -0.70 19.98
C SER A 187 8.24 -1.35 21.21
N LYS A 188 7.20 -2.18 21.03
CA LYS A 188 6.64 -3.03 22.09
C LYS A 188 7.46 -4.30 22.32
N ILE A 189 8.22 -4.77 21.34
CA ILE A 189 9.07 -5.95 21.45
C ILE A 189 10.29 -5.57 22.28
N ARG A 190 10.65 -6.40 23.27
CA ARG A 190 11.83 -6.13 24.11
C ARG A 190 13.11 -6.08 23.27
N SER A 191 14.07 -5.27 23.71
CA SER A 191 15.34 -5.10 23.01
C SER A 191 16.25 -6.32 23.12
N SER A 192 17.22 -6.41 22.22
CA SER A 192 18.27 -7.43 22.24
C SER A 192 19.15 -7.39 23.48
N LYS A 193 19.10 -6.28 24.24
CA LYS A 193 19.83 -6.04 25.48
C LYS A 193 19.08 -6.50 26.73
N GLU A 194 17.81 -6.91 26.61
CA GLU A 194 16.97 -7.35 27.73
C GLU A 194 17.01 -8.88 27.94
N PRO A 195 16.97 -9.36 29.20
CA PRO A 195 17.06 -10.78 29.51
C PRO A 195 15.77 -11.56 29.18
N LEU A 196 15.93 -12.87 28.96
CA LEU A 196 14.82 -13.82 28.87
C LEU A 196 14.67 -14.61 30.18
N ALA A 197 13.42 -15.01 30.50
CA ALA A 197 13.14 -15.76 31.72
C ALA A 197 13.88 -17.12 31.79
N GLY A 198 14.13 -17.75 30.64
CA GLY A 198 14.88 -19.01 30.52
C GLY A 198 16.40 -18.86 30.48
N GLY A 199 16.94 -17.64 30.64
CA GLY A 199 18.35 -17.32 30.47
C GLY A 199 18.69 -16.84 29.06
N GLY A 200 19.81 -16.12 28.94
CA GLY A 200 20.22 -15.43 27.71
C GLY A 200 19.51 -14.08 27.51
N THR A 201 19.74 -13.47 26.35
CA THR A 201 19.12 -12.20 25.93
C THR A 201 18.14 -12.41 24.80
N ALA A 202 17.20 -11.48 24.63
CA ALA A 202 16.26 -11.54 23.53
C ALA A 202 16.95 -11.28 22.17
N SER A 203 16.30 -11.70 21.08
CA SER A 203 16.79 -11.41 19.72
C SER A 203 16.63 -9.93 19.32
N GLY A 204 15.70 -9.20 19.95
CA GLY A 204 15.34 -7.83 19.61
C GLY A 204 14.49 -7.66 18.34
N PRO A 205 13.77 -6.54 18.18
CA PRO A 205 12.91 -6.25 17.03
C PRO A 205 13.64 -6.26 15.68
N VAL A 206 14.90 -5.83 15.62
CA VAL A 206 15.66 -5.77 14.35
C VAL A 206 15.89 -7.18 13.78
N SER A 207 16.09 -8.17 14.64
CA SER A 207 16.25 -9.56 14.21
C SER A 207 14.96 -10.16 13.65
N PHE A 208 13.80 -9.85 14.26
CA PHE A 208 12.50 -10.26 13.71
C PHE A 208 12.15 -9.52 12.42
N MET A 209 12.48 -8.22 12.34
CA MET A 209 12.33 -7.43 11.12
C MET A 209 13.03 -8.07 9.92
N ARG A 210 14.22 -8.66 10.11
CA ARG A 210 14.92 -9.42 9.06
C ARG A 210 14.13 -10.63 8.55
N GLY A 211 13.46 -11.35 9.45
CA GLY A 211 12.60 -12.47 9.08
C GLY A 211 11.35 -12.01 8.32
N ALA A 212 10.71 -10.94 8.79
CA ALA A 212 9.57 -10.33 8.12
C ALA A 212 9.94 -9.76 6.74
N ASP A 213 11.13 -9.18 6.60
CA ASP A 213 11.68 -8.69 5.33
C ASP A 213 11.82 -9.82 4.31
N ALA A 214 12.42 -10.94 4.70
CA ALA A 214 12.53 -12.11 3.84
C ALA A 214 11.14 -12.64 3.44
N SER A 215 10.19 -12.70 4.38
CA SER A 215 8.81 -13.08 4.09
C SER A 215 8.16 -12.16 3.06
N ALA A 216 8.29 -10.84 3.24
CA ALA A 216 7.76 -9.84 2.31
C ALA A 216 8.34 -10.01 0.88
N GLY A 217 9.64 -10.29 0.77
CA GLY A 217 10.31 -10.52 -0.51
C GLY A 217 9.78 -11.74 -1.29
N THR A 218 9.19 -12.72 -0.62
CA THR A 218 8.61 -13.91 -1.28
C THR A 218 7.20 -13.68 -1.84
N ILE A 219 6.48 -12.65 -1.38
CA ILE A 219 5.06 -12.45 -1.69
C ILE A 219 4.89 -11.37 -2.76
N LYS A 220 4.38 -11.78 -3.93
CA LYS A 220 3.99 -10.86 -5.01
C LYS A 220 2.65 -10.21 -4.69
N SER A 221 2.62 -8.89 -4.58
CA SER A 221 1.44 -8.16 -4.14
C SER A 221 0.34 -8.15 -5.20
N GLY A 222 -0.89 -8.52 -4.82
CA GLY A 222 -2.07 -8.52 -5.71
C GLY A 222 -1.96 -9.45 -6.92
N GLY A 223 -1.09 -10.48 -6.86
CA GLY A 223 -0.87 -11.42 -7.97
C GLY A 223 -0.20 -10.82 -9.20
N LYS A 224 0.44 -9.65 -9.06
CA LYS A 224 1.19 -8.95 -10.13
C LYS A 224 2.66 -8.78 -9.73
N THR A 225 3.49 -8.26 -10.64
CA THR A 225 4.94 -8.01 -10.43
C THR A 225 5.27 -6.91 -9.42
N ARG A 226 4.31 -6.44 -8.60
CA ARG A 226 4.55 -5.39 -7.61
C ARG A 226 5.09 -6.00 -6.32
N ARG A 227 6.20 -5.47 -5.81
CA ARG A 227 6.71 -5.80 -4.48
C ARG A 227 5.73 -5.34 -3.39
N ALA A 228 5.64 -6.12 -2.32
CA ALA A 228 4.92 -5.71 -1.12
C ALA A 228 5.48 -4.39 -0.58
N ALA A 229 4.59 -3.55 -0.04
CA ALA A 229 4.99 -2.28 0.55
C ALA A 229 4.84 -2.37 2.07
N LYS A 230 5.95 -2.25 2.78
CA LYS A 230 6.02 -2.37 4.22
C LYS A 230 6.60 -1.11 4.86
N MET A 231 6.08 -0.72 6.02
CA MET A 231 6.66 0.29 6.89
C MET A 231 6.96 -0.32 8.26
N VAL A 232 8.15 -0.07 8.79
CA VAL A 232 8.53 -0.45 10.15
C VAL A 232 8.94 0.79 10.92
N ILE A 233 8.43 0.91 12.14
CA ILE A 233 8.72 2.01 13.05
C ILE A 233 9.42 1.47 14.29
N LEU A 234 10.43 2.21 14.77
CA LEU A 234 11.01 2.02 16.09
C LEU A 234 11.15 3.39 16.80
N ASN A 235 10.86 3.45 18.09
CA ASN A 235 10.95 4.68 18.87
C ASN A 235 12.42 5.04 19.12
N VAL A 236 12.69 6.34 19.16
CA VAL A 236 14.05 6.87 19.33
C VAL A 236 14.72 6.51 20.66
N ASP A 237 13.94 6.15 21.69
CA ASP A 237 14.43 5.69 23.00
C ASP A 237 14.58 4.17 23.11
N HIS A 238 14.32 3.41 22.03
CA HIS A 238 14.47 1.96 22.06
C HIS A 238 15.97 1.56 22.11
N PRO A 239 16.39 0.57 22.93
CA PRO A 239 17.81 0.21 23.09
C PRO A 239 18.50 -0.32 21.82
N ASP A 240 17.72 -0.87 20.89
CA ASP A 240 18.18 -1.32 19.56
C ASP A 240 18.07 -0.24 18.45
N ILE A 241 17.84 1.03 18.81
CA ILE A 241 17.58 2.08 17.82
C ILE A 241 18.73 2.28 16.82
N ARG A 242 19.98 2.14 17.26
CA ARG A 242 21.15 2.28 16.39
C ARG A 242 21.21 1.18 15.34
N ASP A 243 20.96 -0.07 15.73
CA ASP A 243 20.89 -1.19 14.80
C ASP A 243 19.77 -0.97 13.78
N PHE A 244 18.61 -0.45 14.23
CA PHE A 244 17.48 -0.12 13.34
C PHE A 244 17.78 1.02 12.36
N ILE A 245 18.53 2.04 12.79
CA ILE A 245 18.97 3.16 11.94
C ILE A 245 19.91 2.65 10.84
N TRP A 246 20.90 1.83 11.22
CA TRP A 246 22.00 1.47 10.32
C TRP A 246 21.76 0.22 9.48
N CYS A 247 20.78 -0.64 9.83
CA CYS A 247 20.62 -1.95 9.18
C CYS A 247 20.53 -1.87 7.65
N LYS A 248 19.76 -0.90 7.11
CA LYS A 248 19.65 -0.70 5.66
C LYS A 248 20.94 -0.15 5.04
N ALA A 249 21.50 0.90 5.62
CA ALA A 249 22.70 1.55 5.06
C ALA A 249 23.88 0.57 4.99
N ILE A 250 24.02 -0.31 5.98
CA ILE A 250 25.04 -1.37 5.97
C ILE A 250 24.80 -2.37 4.83
N GLU A 251 23.55 -2.79 4.60
CA GLU A 251 23.19 -3.66 3.48
C GLU A 251 23.39 -2.98 2.11
N GLU A 252 23.12 -1.68 2.00
CA GLU A 252 23.40 -0.88 0.80
C GLU A 252 24.90 -0.81 0.47
N ARG A 253 25.76 -0.72 1.48
CA ARG A 253 27.21 -0.80 1.28
C ARG A 253 27.62 -2.16 0.73
N LYS A 254 27.04 -3.25 1.25
CA LYS A 254 27.27 -4.61 0.72
C LYS A 254 26.80 -4.72 -0.72
N ALA A 255 25.62 -4.20 -1.04
CA ALA A 255 25.07 -4.23 -2.40
C ALA A 255 25.98 -3.50 -3.41
N ARG A 256 26.54 -2.34 -3.04
CA ARG A 256 27.51 -1.62 -3.90
C ARG A 256 28.78 -2.41 -4.15
N VAL A 257 29.36 -3.02 -3.11
CA VAL A 257 30.56 -3.86 -3.26
C VAL A 257 30.28 -5.06 -4.15
N LEU A 258 29.12 -5.72 -3.99
CA LEU A 258 28.73 -6.85 -4.82
C LEU A 258 28.49 -6.43 -6.28
N ARG A 259 27.83 -5.30 -6.52
CA ARG A 259 27.68 -4.74 -7.87
C ARG A 259 29.04 -4.51 -8.52
N ASP A 260 29.97 -3.88 -7.80
CA ASP A 260 31.31 -3.57 -8.32
C ASP A 260 32.14 -4.84 -8.57
N ALA A 261 31.81 -5.94 -7.88
CA ALA A 261 32.35 -7.27 -8.13
C ALA A 261 31.65 -8.05 -9.28
N GLY A 262 30.66 -7.44 -9.94
CA GLY A 262 29.98 -8.01 -11.11
C GLY A 262 28.70 -8.80 -10.83
N PHE A 263 28.16 -8.73 -9.60
CA PHE A 263 26.85 -9.31 -9.29
C PHE A 263 25.72 -8.44 -9.86
N ASP A 264 24.62 -9.08 -10.24
CA ASP A 264 23.43 -8.42 -10.77
C ASP A 264 22.58 -7.85 -9.62
N MET A 265 22.99 -6.66 -9.19
CA MET A 265 22.39 -5.90 -8.08
C MET A 265 21.38 -4.85 -8.55
N ASP A 266 20.88 -4.95 -9.78
CA ASP A 266 19.77 -4.12 -10.24
C ASP A 266 18.51 -4.39 -9.40
N LEU A 267 17.52 -3.49 -9.48
CA LEU A 267 16.27 -3.56 -8.69
C LEU A 267 15.59 -4.94 -8.76
N ASP A 268 15.58 -5.60 -9.92
CA ASP A 268 15.02 -6.94 -10.10
C ASP A 268 16.11 -7.97 -10.47
N GLY A 269 17.37 -7.61 -10.22
CA GLY A 269 18.54 -8.43 -10.52
C GLY A 269 18.60 -9.68 -9.66
N ARG A 270 19.11 -10.79 -10.20
CA ARG A 270 19.04 -12.10 -9.53
C ARG A 270 19.80 -12.17 -8.21
N ASP A 271 20.81 -11.33 -8.02
CA ASP A 271 21.70 -11.36 -6.86
C ASP A 271 21.19 -10.44 -5.74
N SER A 272 20.30 -9.50 -6.08
CA SER A 272 19.68 -8.53 -5.16
C SER A 272 18.82 -9.19 -4.06
N TYR A 273 18.24 -10.36 -4.31
CA TYR A 273 17.34 -11.05 -3.38
C TYR A 273 18.01 -11.53 -2.08
N SER A 274 19.34 -11.55 -2.04
CA SER A 274 20.12 -11.94 -0.86
C SER A 274 20.38 -10.79 0.11
N ILE A 275 20.11 -9.54 -0.29
CA ILE A 275 20.31 -8.34 0.53
C ILE A 275 19.13 -8.16 1.48
N GLN A 276 19.44 -7.94 2.74
CA GLN A 276 18.42 -7.87 3.80
C GLN A 276 17.84 -6.46 3.94
N TYR A 277 16.66 -6.39 4.56
CA TYR A 277 15.93 -5.17 4.90
C TYR A 277 15.46 -4.34 3.70
N GLN A 278 15.43 -4.92 2.50
CA GLN A 278 15.12 -4.20 1.25
C GLN A 278 13.62 -4.02 1.01
N ASN A 279 12.76 -4.80 1.68
CA ASN A 279 11.32 -4.84 1.44
C ASN A 279 10.51 -3.95 2.39
N ALA A 280 11.16 -3.27 3.33
CA ALA A 280 10.53 -2.36 4.28
C ALA A 280 11.08 -0.94 4.17
N ASN A 281 10.24 0.08 4.35
CA ASN A 281 10.69 1.42 4.71
C ASN A 281 10.85 1.49 6.24
N ASN A 282 11.92 2.12 6.70
CA ASN A 282 12.18 2.28 8.14
C ASN A 282 11.92 3.73 8.54
N SER A 283 11.30 3.93 9.70
CA SER A 283 11.05 5.26 10.25
C SER A 283 11.32 5.28 11.75
N VAL A 284 12.16 6.21 12.21
CA VAL A 284 12.36 6.45 13.64
C VAL A 284 11.25 7.36 14.14
N ARG A 285 10.50 6.91 15.16
CA ARG A 285 9.51 7.77 15.83
C ARG A 285 10.19 8.58 16.92
N VAL A 286 10.28 9.88 16.68
CA VAL A 286 10.80 10.87 17.63
C VAL A 286 9.67 11.51 18.43
N THR A 287 9.99 12.05 19.61
CA THR A 287 9.08 12.83 20.46
C THR A 287 9.57 14.27 20.58
N ASP A 288 8.69 15.17 21.05
CA ASP A 288 9.07 16.57 21.30
C ASP A 288 10.21 16.67 22.32
N GLU A 289 10.26 15.79 23.32
CA GLU A 289 11.35 15.75 24.29
C GLU A 289 12.70 15.37 23.66
N PHE A 290 12.71 14.42 22.72
CA PHE A 290 13.93 14.09 21.97
C PHE A 290 14.38 15.28 21.12
N MET A 291 13.45 15.94 20.45
CA MET A 291 13.76 17.11 19.62
C MET A 291 14.30 18.26 20.46
N GLN A 292 13.76 18.48 21.66
CA GLN A 292 14.30 19.46 22.59
C GLN A 292 15.70 19.09 23.09
N ALA A 293 15.94 17.81 23.41
CA ALA A 293 17.27 17.32 23.79
C ALA A 293 18.28 17.50 22.64
N TYR A 294 17.87 17.30 21.39
CA TYR A 294 18.71 17.58 20.21
C TYR A 294 19.09 19.07 20.09
N LEU A 295 18.11 19.97 20.22
CA LEU A 295 18.34 21.42 20.12
C LEU A 295 19.28 21.92 21.21
N GLU A 296 19.06 21.46 22.44
CA GLU A 296 19.83 21.85 23.64
C GLU A 296 21.12 21.05 23.84
N ASP A 297 21.43 20.12 22.93
CA ASP A 297 22.63 19.28 23.00
C ASP A 297 22.72 18.40 24.27
N ARG A 298 21.58 17.87 24.72
CA ARG A 298 21.49 17.02 25.89
C ARG A 298 21.66 15.55 25.57
N ASP A 299 21.94 14.80 26.62
CA ASP A 299 21.90 13.34 26.62
C ASP A 299 20.46 12.82 26.46
N TRP A 300 20.36 11.63 25.87
CA TRP A 300 19.16 10.87 25.63
C TRP A 300 19.32 9.45 26.16
N LYS A 301 18.33 8.98 26.92
CA LYS A 301 18.36 7.66 27.56
C LYS A 301 17.63 6.66 26.67
N LEU A 302 18.31 5.58 26.31
CA LEU A 302 17.69 4.41 25.72
C LEU A 302 17.17 3.51 26.84
N LYS A 303 15.88 3.20 26.82
CA LYS A 303 15.16 2.61 27.96
C LYS A 303 14.75 1.18 27.67
N ALA A 304 14.97 0.29 28.62
CA ALA A 304 14.43 -1.06 28.59
C ALA A 304 12.92 -1.01 28.35
N VAL A 305 12.41 -1.83 27.44
CA VAL A 305 10.98 -1.83 27.09
C VAL A 305 10.13 -2.31 28.26
N LEU A 306 10.63 -3.30 29.02
CA LEU A 306 9.86 -3.93 30.11
C LEU A 306 9.87 -3.13 31.41
N THR A 307 10.98 -2.46 31.74
CA THR A 307 11.16 -1.79 33.05
C THR A 307 11.17 -0.26 32.94
N GLY A 308 11.41 0.30 31.76
CA GLY A 308 11.59 1.74 31.56
C GLY A 308 12.93 2.29 32.08
N GLU A 309 13.78 1.43 32.64
CA GLU A 309 15.10 1.81 33.15
C GLU A 309 16.06 2.13 32.00
N ALA A 310 16.97 3.08 32.22
CA ALA A 310 17.96 3.43 31.22
C ALA A 310 19.01 2.31 31.10
N ILE A 311 19.12 1.71 29.91
CA ILE A 311 20.16 0.73 29.58
C ILE A 311 21.42 1.44 29.09
N GLU A 312 21.24 2.48 28.28
CA GLU A 312 22.33 3.24 27.65
C GLU A 312 21.95 4.71 27.61
N THR A 313 22.96 5.59 27.68
CA THR A 313 22.78 7.03 27.49
C THR A 313 23.66 7.47 26.32
N VAL A 314 23.06 8.19 25.37
CA VAL A 314 23.72 8.68 24.16
C VAL A 314 23.46 10.17 24.02
N ARG A 315 24.31 10.90 23.29
CA ARG A 315 24.03 12.30 22.99
C ARG A 315 22.94 12.42 21.91
N ALA A 316 21.92 13.24 22.13
CA ALA A 316 20.80 13.36 21.19
C ALA A 316 21.22 13.83 19.78
N ARG A 317 22.22 14.74 19.71
CA ARG A 317 22.78 15.21 18.44
C ARG A 317 23.50 14.13 17.65
N ASP A 318 24.21 13.24 18.33
CA ASP A 318 24.91 12.15 17.66
C ASP A 318 23.90 11.15 17.10
N LEU A 319 22.87 10.79 17.88
CA LEU A 319 21.81 9.91 17.39
C LEU A 319 21.05 10.50 16.20
N MET A 320 20.70 11.79 16.24
CA MET A 320 20.07 12.48 15.10
C MET A 320 20.98 12.53 13.86
N ARG A 321 22.30 12.69 14.06
CA ARG A 321 23.28 12.62 12.98
C ARG A 321 23.35 11.24 12.35
N GLU A 322 23.30 10.18 13.16
CA GLU A 322 23.21 8.80 12.67
C GLU A 322 21.96 8.58 11.81
N ILE A 323 20.79 9.07 12.26
CA ILE A 323 19.53 9.02 11.48
C ILE A 323 19.71 9.71 10.11
N ALA A 324 20.23 10.94 10.12
CA ALA A 324 20.40 11.72 8.88
C ALA A 324 21.41 11.07 7.92
N GLN A 325 22.52 10.54 8.46
CA GLN A 325 23.56 9.89 7.66
C GLN A 325 23.04 8.59 7.03
N ALA A 326 22.38 7.73 7.81
CA ALA A 326 21.81 6.49 7.27
C ALA A 326 20.74 6.77 6.21
N ALA A 327 19.93 7.82 6.39
CA ALA A 327 18.95 8.25 5.39
C ALA A 327 19.64 8.73 4.09
N TRP A 328 20.71 9.51 4.18
CA TRP A 328 21.49 9.95 3.02
C TRP A 328 22.14 8.78 2.26
N GLU A 329 22.65 7.76 2.98
CA GLU A 329 23.26 6.60 2.34
C GLU A 329 22.26 5.71 1.61
N CYS A 330 21.00 5.67 2.05
CA CYS A 330 19.95 4.83 1.46
C CYS A 330 19.10 5.56 0.41
N ALA A 331 19.30 6.87 0.19
CA ALA A 331 18.48 7.70 -0.69
C ALA A 331 18.82 7.55 -2.17
#